data_AF-A0AAC9PQ46-F1
#
_entry.id   AF-A0AAC9PQ46-F1
#
_cell.length_a   1.000
_cell.length_b   1.000
_cell.length_c   1.000
_cell.angle_alpha   90.00
_cell.angle_beta   90.00
_cell.angle_gamma   90.00
#
_symmetry.space_group_name_H-M   'P 1'
#
loop_
_entity.id
_entity.type
_entity.pdbx_description
1 polymer ?
#
loop_
_entity_poly.entity_id
_entity_poly.type
_entity_poly.pdbx_seq_one_letter_code
_entity_poly.pdbx_strand_id
1 'polypeptide(L)'
;MSVTEIVAKLRQAYALVTQARREAARAADAITDGAAIVGAATAGSTQPHVDQITHHARAAGDDVQTADAMLRQAQDVIDAYCHSIAGHGIAEAGGGTSGPPSAPHSSAEPSTGPQPPPPPPDHTADPGVKYADWIAELRRSGTKISTDKIVRMTRLRNGRLVWLETGTKNSGLGHVMSDGRPEQFEYLGTPREQLPALIIAALERGRVVGYSGRDRPVYEVDIGDGPRRIAITVSSNGYIVGAHPIPLDQVLRQHRDRSKHGRL
;
A
#
# COMPACT_ATOMS: atom_id res chain seq x y z
N MET A 1 -4.49 -4.60 32.26
CA MET A 1 -4.65 -5.80 31.39
C MET A 1 -3.41 -6.63 31.60
N SER A 2 -3.54 -7.90 31.99
CA SER A 2 -2.41 -8.79 32.22
C SER A 2 -1.78 -9.23 30.89
N VAL A 3 -0.52 -9.67 30.92
CA VAL A 3 0.15 -10.25 29.73
C VAL A 3 -0.67 -11.41 29.16
N THR A 4 -1.26 -12.24 30.03
CA THR A 4 -2.11 -13.37 29.65
C THR A 4 -3.38 -12.92 28.90
N GLU A 5 -4.03 -11.85 29.35
CA GLU A 5 -5.20 -11.27 28.67
C GLU A 5 -4.84 -10.68 27.30
N ILE A 6 -3.68 -10.03 27.19
CA ILE A 6 -3.17 -9.48 25.93
C ILE A 6 -2.90 -10.62 24.94
N VAL A 7 -2.19 -11.67 25.36
CA VAL A 7 -1.90 -12.85 24.53
C VAL A 7 -3.20 -13.55 24.08
N ALA A 8 -4.20 -13.69 24.97
CA ALA A 8 -5.48 -14.27 24.61
C ALA A 8 -6.22 -13.47 23.52
N LYS A 9 -6.23 -12.13 23.63
CA LYS A 9 -6.82 -11.25 22.61
C LYS A 9 -6.06 -11.31 21.28
N LEU A 10 -4.74 -11.38 21.33
CA LEU A 10 -3.91 -11.53 20.12
C LEU A 10 -4.16 -12.88 19.43
N ARG A 11 -4.35 -13.96 20.19
CA ARG A 11 -4.75 -15.26 19.63
C ARG A 11 -6.10 -15.19 18.94
N GLN A 12 -7.09 -14.51 19.54
CA GLN A 12 -8.38 -14.30 18.92
C GLN A 12 -8.27 -13.48 17.63
N ALA A 13 -7.49 -12.40 17.64
CA ALA A 13 -7.23 -11.59 16.45
C ALA A 13 -6.55 -12.43 15.35
N TYR A 14 -5.53 -13.21 15.69
CA TYR A 14 -4.82 -14.09 14.76
C TYR A 14 -5.76 -15.12 14.11
N ALA A 15 -6.67 -15.70 14.88
CA ALA A 15 -7.68 -16.64 14.37
C ALA A 15 -8.64 -15.98 13.37
N LEU A 16 -9.12 -14.77 13.67
CA LEU A 16 -9.98 -14.01 12.76
C LEU A 16 -9.27 -13.64 11.46
N VAL A 17 -8.01 -13.21 11.54
CA VAL A 17 -7.19 -12.92 10.35
C VAL A 17 -6.94 -14.19 9.55
N THR A 18 -6.69 -15.33 10.21
CA THR A 18 -6.58 -16.64 9.53
C THR A 18 -7.85 -16.98 8.75
N GLN A 19 -9.02 -16.77 9.36
CA GLN A 19 -10.30 -17.01 8.69
C GLN A 19 -10.48 -16.07 7.50
N ALA A 20 -10.24 -14.77 7.68
CA ALA A 20 -10.33 -13.79 6.60
C ALA A 20 -9.45 -14.14 5.40
N ARG A 21 -8.25 -14.66 5.64
CA ARG A 21 -7.36 -15.15 4.57
C ARG A 21 -7.92 -16.35 3.82
N ARG A 22 -8.51 -17.32 4.52
CA ARG A 22 -9.15 -18.48 3.88
C ARG A 22 -10.31 -18.03 2.99
N GLU A 23 -11.10 -17.07 3.46
CA GLU A 23 -12.21 -16.51 2.67
C GLU A 23 -11.70 -15.69 1.47
N ALA A 24 -10.60 -14.92 1.63
CA ALA A 24 -9.96 -14.23 0.52
C ALA A 24 -9.44 -15.22 -0.53
N ALA A 25 -8.79 -16.32 -0.12
CA ALA A 25 -8.35 -17.36 -1.05
C ALA A 25 -9.54 -17.98 -1.80
N ARG A 26 -10.63 -18.33 -1.11
CA ARG A 26 -11.86 -18.85 -1.74
C ARG A 26 -12.46 -17.86 -2.74
N ALA A 27 -12.47 -16.57 -2.40
CA ALA A 27 -12.95 -15.54 -3.32
C ALA A 27 -12.05 -15.41 -4.56
N ALA A 28 -10.73 -15.50 -4.40
CA ALA A 28 -9.79 -15.47 -5.52
C ALA A 28 -9.97 -16.67 -6.46
N ASP A 29 -10.17 -17.87 -5.90
CA ASP A 29 -10.45 -19.08 -6.67
C ASP A 29 -11.77 -18.92 -7.44
N ALA A 30 -12.84 -18.46 -6.77
CA ALA A 30 -14.14 -18.24 -7.41
C ALA A 30 -14.10 -17.19 -8.54
N ILE A 31 -13.33 -16.11 -8.37
CA ILE A 31 -13.11 -15.10 -9.41
C ILE A 31 -12.38 -15.71 -10.61
N THR A 32 -11.35 -16.53 -10.34
CA THR A 32 -10.55 -17.18 -11.38
C THR A 32 -11.39 -18.18 -12.17
N ASP A 33 -12.15 -19.02 -11.48
CA ASP A 33 -13.06 -19.99 -12.10
C ASP A 33 -14.14 -19.29 -12.91
N GLY A 34 -14.77 -18.25 -12.36
CA GLY A 34 -15.75 -17.44 -13.06
C GLY A 34 -15.19 -16.79 -14.33
N ALA A 35 -13.97 -16.24 -14.25
CA ALA A 35 -13.29 -15.65 -15.40
C ALA A 35 -12.98 -16.71 -16.49
N ALA A 36 -12.60 -17.93 -16.09
CA ALA A 36 -12.36 -19.02 -17.03
C ALA A 36 -13.66 -19.46 -17.74
N ILE A 37 -14.76 -19.59 -16.99
CA ILE A 37 -16.08 -19.94 -17.55
C ILE A 37 -16.52 -18.87 -18.57
N VAL A 38 -16.44 -17.59 -18.20
CA VAL A 38 -16.79 -16.49 -19.12
C VAL A 38 -15.88 -16.52 -20.34
N GLY A 39 -14.57 -16.64 -20.16
CA GLY A 39 -13.61 -16.68 -21.26
C GLY A 39 -13.87 -17.81 -22.25
N ALA A 40 -14.24 -19.00 -21.76
CA ALA A 40 -14.62 -20.13 -22.61
C ALA A 40 -15.95 -19.88 -23.34
N ALA A 41 -16.95 -19.33 -22.65
CA ALA A 41 -18.27 -19.05 -23.22
C ALA A 41 -18.25 -17.91 -24.26
N THR A 42 -17.29 -16.98 -24.15
CA THR A 42 -17.18 -15.82 -25.03
C THR A 42 -16.01 -15.92 -26.03
N ALA A 43 -15.48 -17.13 -26.25
CA ALA A 43 -14.38 -17.35 -27.17
C ALA A 43 -14.73 -16.85 -28.58
N GLY A 44 -13.92 -15.93 -29.12
CA GLY A 44 -14.14 -15.31 -30.44
C GLY A 44 -15.14 -14.15 -30.46
N SER A 45 -15.72 -13.77 -29.32
CA SER A 45 -16.57 -12.59 -29.23
C SER A 45 -15.76 -11.30 -29.35
N THR A 46 -16.23 -10.36 -30.17
CA THR A 46 -15.66 -9.01 -30.33
C THR A 46 -16.45 -7.95 -29.57
N GLN A 47 -17.40 -8.37 -28.71
CA GLN A 47 -18.22 -7.43 -27.98
C GLN A 47 -17.42 -6.74 -26.86
N PRO A 48 -17.49 -5.41 -26.74
CA PRO A 48 -16.70 -4.65 -25.75
C PRO A 48 -17.05 -5.00 -24.29
N HIS A 49 -18.25 -5.53 -24.03
CA HIS A 49 -18.64 -6.00 -22.70
C HIS A 49 -17.82 -7.22 -22.24
N VAL A 50 -17.35 -8.06 -23.15
CA VAL A 50 -16.51 -9.24 -22.81
C VAL A 50 -15.14 -8.78 -22.31
N ASP A 51 -14.56 -7.77 -22.98
CA ASP A 51 -13.31 -7.15 -22.55
C ASP A 51 -13.45 -6.48 -21.19
N GLN A 52 -14.57 -5.76 -20.96
CA GLN A 52 -14.86 -5.13 -19.67
C GLN A 52 -15.01 -6.15 -18.54
N ILE A 53 -15.77 -7.24 -18.76
CA ILE A 53 -15.95 -8.29 -17.75
C ILE A 53 -14.60 -8.94 -17.42
N THR A 54 -13.80 -9.26 -18.43
CA THR A 54 -12.46 -9.84 -18.25
C THR A 54 -11.54 -8.90 -17.48
N HIS A 55 -11.58 -7.60 -17.80
CA HIS A 55 -10.82 -6.58 -17.09
C HIS A 55 -11.23 -6.47 -15.63
N HIS A 56 -12.54 -6.42 -15.35
CA HIS A 56 -13.07 -6.34 -13.99
C HIS A 56 -12.76 -7.60 -13.17
N ALA A 57 -12.85 -8.79 -13.76
CA ALA A 57 -12.51 -10.03 -13.08
C ALA A 57 -11.02 -10.06 -12.68
N ARG A 58 -10.12 -9.65 -13.57
CA ARG A 58 -8.69 -9.53 -13.25
C ARG A 58 -8.44 -8.52 -12.14
N ALA A 59 -9.01 -7.32 -12.24
CA ALA A 59 -8.86 -6.29 -11.22
C ALA A 59 -9.38 -6.73 -9.84
N ALA A 60 -10.53 -7.42 -9.82
CA ALA A 60 -11.08 -7.98 -8.58
C ALA A 60 -10.18 -9.08 -7.99
N GLY A 61 -9.60 -9.95 -8.83
CA GLY A 61 -8.63 -10.95 -8.41
C GLY A 61 -7.38 -10.33 -7.78
N ASP A 62 -6.81 -9.32 -8.43
CA ASP A 62 -5.63 -8.58 -7.94
C ASP A 62 -5.91 -7.91 -6.58
N ASP A 63 -7.11 -7.31 -6.42
CA ASP A 63 -7.53 -6.69 -5.16
C ASP A 63 -7.67 -7.72 -4.03
N VAL A 64 -8.25 -8.89 -4.30
CA VAL A 64 -8.39 -9.97 -3.30
C VAL A 64 -7.04 -10.55 -2.90
N GLN A 65 -6.14 -10.75 -3.86
CA GLN A 65 -4.76 -11.19 -3.57
C GLN A 65 -4.00 -10.15 -2.73
N THR A 66 -4.20 -8.87 -3.04
CA THR A 66 -3.64 -7.76 -2.25
C THR A 66 -4.15 -7.80 -0.82
N ALA A 67 -5.45 -8.06 -0.62
CA ALA A 67 -6.03 -8.18 0.71
C ALA A 67 -5.45 -9.39 1.48
N ASP A 68 -5.31 -10.57 0.86
CA ASP A 68 -4.68 -11.73 1.50
C ASP A 68 -3.22 -11.44 1.91
N ALA A 69 -2.44 -10.75 1.06
CA ALA A 69 -1.08 -10.36 1.39
C ALA A 69 -1.02 -9.42 2.62
N MET A 70 -1.94 -8.46 2.74
CA MET A 70 -2.02 -7.58 3.92
C MET A 70 -2.40 -8.36 5.18
N LEU A 71 -3.32 -9.30 5.06
CA LEU A 71 -3.72 -10.15 6.19
C LEU A 71 -2.56 -11.06 6.63
N ARG A 72 -1.75 -11.60 5.70
CA ARG A 72 -0.51 -12.34 6.04
C ARG A 72 0.43 -11.51 6.89
N GLN A 73 0.71 -10.28 6.46
CA GLN A 73 1.62 -9.39 7.19
C GLN A 73 1.11 -9.05 8.59
N ALA A 74 -0.21 -8.88 8.75
CA ALA A 74 -0.81 -8.69 10.07
C ALA A 74 -0.58 -9.91 10.98
N GLN A 75 -0.61 -11.12 10.43
CA GLN A 75 -0.27 -12.34 11.17
C GLN A 75 1.20 -12.38 11.56
N ASP A 76 2.11 -12.05 10.64
CA ASP A 76 3.55 -12.04 10.90
C ASP A 76 3.90 -11.07 12.05
N VAL A 77 3.27 -9.90 12.10
CA VAL A 77 3.44 -8.93 13.21
C VAL A 77 2.93 -9.49 14.53
N ILE A 78 1.76 -10.13 14.54
CA ILE A 78 1.19 -10.73 15.74
C ILE A 78 2.09 -11.88 16.25
N ASP A 79 2.56 -12.74 15.35
CA ASP A 79 3.43 -13.87 15.68
C ASP A 79 4.81 -13.42 16.18
N ALA A 80 5.41 -12.41 15.55
CA ALA A 80 6.68 -11.84 15.98
C ALA A 80 6.56 -11.20 17.37
N TYR A 81 5.48 -10.46 17.61
CA TYR A 81 5.21 -9.90 18.94
C TYR A 81 5.07 -11.00 19.99
N CYS A 82 4.29 -12.06 19.72
CA CYS A 82 4.13 -13.17 20.65
C CYS A 82 5.43 -13.92 20.94
N HIS A 83 6.30 -14.12 19.94
CA HIS A 83 7.64 -14.65 20.19
C HIS A 83 8.43 -13.76 21.16
N SER A 84 8.39 -12.43 20.98
CA SER A 84 9.13 -11.49 21.85
C SER A 84 8.66 -11.46 23.31
N ILE A 85 7.35 -11.68 23.57
CA ILE A 85 6.79 -11.54 24.92
C ILE A 85 6.55 -12.87 25.63
N ALA A 86 6.30 -13.95 24.88
CA ALA A 86 5.94 -15.26 25.42
C ALA A 86 6.99 -16.34 25.14
N GLY A 87 8.05 -16.02 24.38
CA GLY A 87 9.11 -16.97 24.03
C GLY A 87 8.70 -18.03 23.00
N HIS A 88 7.47 -17.99 22.50
CA HIS A 88 6.94 -18.90 21.47
C HIS A 88 5.90 -18.18 20.60
N GLY A 89 5.74 -18.60 19.33
CA GLY A 89 4.73 -18.08 18.42
C GLY A 89 3.30 -18.40 18.84
N ILE A 90 2.31 -17.73 18.23
CA ILE A 90 0.89 -18.09 18.45
C ILE A 90 0.58 -19.47 17.87
N ALA A 91 1.25 -19.83 16.77
CA ALA A 91 1.07 -21.12 16.11
C ALA A 91 1.62 -22.33 16.88
N GLU A 92 2.56 -22.13 17.82
CA GLU A 92 3.33 -23.23 18.45
C GLU A 92 2.84 -23.69 19.83
N ALA A 93 1.74 -23.13 20.34
CA ALA A 93 1.23 -23.46 21.69
C ALA A 93 0.52 -24.84 21.77
N GLY A 94 1.00 -25.84 21.03
CA GLY A 94 0.47 -27.19 20.95
C GLY A 94 1.57 -28.28 21.00
N GLY A 95 2.56 -28.15 21.88
CA GLY A 95 3.56 -29.20 22.10
C GLY A 95 4.61 -28.78 23.11
N GLY A 96 4.50 -29.27 24.34
CA GLY A 96 5.48 -28.99 25.40
C GLY A 96 6.81 -29.70 25.16
N THR A 97 7.90 -29.08 25.59
CA THR A 97 8.74 -29.56 26.70
C THR A 97 9.87 -28.57 27.01
N SER A 98 10.19 -28.53 28.29
CA SER A 98 11.02 -27.61 29.06
C SER A 98 12.54 -27.76 28.88
N GLY A 99 13.26 -26.63 28.98
CA GLY A 99 14.70 -26.55 29.30
C GLY A 99 15.04 -25.23 30.02
N PRO A 100 15.90 -25.21 31.06
CA PRO A 100 15.94 -24.14 32.07
C PRO A 100 16.86 -22.94 31.70
N PRO A 101 16.83 -21.83 32.48
CA PRO A 101 17.36 -20.54 32.09
C PRO A 101 18.82 -20.35 32.50
N SER A 102 19.57 -19.55 31.74
CA SER A 102 20.82 -18.93 32.19
C SER A 102 20.66 -17.41 32.15
N ALA A 103 20.86 -16.80 33.31
CA ALA A 103 20.76 -15.37 33.57
C ALA A 103 22.17 -14.70 33.52
N PRO A 104 22.37 -13.44 33.94
CA PRO A 104 22.36 -12.28 33.04
C PRO A 104 23.63 -11.42 33.20
N HIS A 105 24.15 -10.78 32.15
CA HIS A 105 25.10 -9.67 32.36
C HIS A 105 25.06 -8.57 31.29
N SER A 106 25.00 -7.35 31.82
CA SER A 106 25.58 -6.09 31.35
C SER A 106 24.91 -5.31 30.22
N SER A 107 24.10 -4.37 30.69
CA SER A 107 23.97 -2.98 30.25
C SER A 107 25.14 -2.43 29.44
N ALA A 108 24.81 -1.92 28.25
CA ALA A 108 25.47 -0.76 27.65
C ALA A 108 24.46 -0.07 26.72
N GLU A 109 23.91 1.06 27.17
CA GLU A 109 23.23 2.02 26.32
C GLU A 109 24.26 2.66 25.35
N PRO A 110 23.92 2.91 24.08
CA PRO A 110 24.59 3.93 23.31
C PRO A 110 23.86 5.26 23.48
N SER A 111 24.58 6.24 24.04
CA SER A 111 24.17 7.63 24.14
C SER A 111 23.76 8.22 22.78
N THR A 112 22.67 8.97 22.83
CA THR A 112 22.18 9.93 21.85
C THR A 112 23.22 11.02 21.59
N GLY A 113 23.85 10.99 20.41
CA GLY A 113 24.49 12.15 19.78
C GLY A 113 23.58 12.76 18.71
N PRO A 114 23.73 14.05 18.35
CA PRO A 114 22.91 14.68 17.31
C PRO A 114 23.14 13.99 15.96
N GLN A 115 22.07 13.45 15.37
CA GLN A 115 22.11 12.86 14.04
C GLN A 115 22.39 13.97 13.01
N PRO A 116 23.35 13.80 12.07
CA PRO A 116 23.60 14.79 11.02
C PRO A 116 22.34 14.99 10.14
N PRO A 117 22.13 16.18 9.56
CA PRO A 117 21.01 16.41 8.66
C PRO A 117 21.04 15.42 7.49
N PRO A 118 19.87 15.00 6.97
CA PRO A 118 19.79 14.07 5.86
C PRO A 118 20.54 14.64 4.64
N PRO A 119 21.28 13.80 3.90
CA PRO A 119 22.02 14.27 2.73
C PRO A 119 21.07 14.81 1.65
N PRO A 120 21.52 15.82 0.86
CA PRO A 120 20.73 16.38 -0.24
C PRO A 120 20.37 15.29 -1.27
N PRO A 121 19.32 15.50 -2.09
CA PRO A 121 18.85 14.50 -3.03
C PRO A 121 19.94 14.14 -4.04
N ASP A 122 20.34 12.87 -4.00
CA ASP A 122 21.29 12.29 -4.93
C ASP A 122 20.69 12.30 -6.34
N HIS A 123 21.15 13.22 -7.19
CA HIS A 123 20.76 13.35 -8.60
C HIS A 123 21.66 12.52 -9.54
N THR A 124 22.48 11.60 -9.03
CA THR A 124 23.57 10.98 -9.80
C THR A 124 23.34 9.53 -10.23
N ALA A 125 22.30 8.85 -9.72
CA ALA A 125 21.93 7.52 -10.21
C ALA A 125 20.77 7.63 -11.21
N ASP A 126 21.03 7.22 -12.47
CA ASP A 126 20.00 7.01 -13.49
C ASP A 126 18.83 6.21 -12.87
N PRO A 127 17.58 6.70 -12.91
CA PRO A 127 16.41 5.98 -12.40
C PRO A 127 16.31 4.55 -12.92
N GLY A 128 16.79 4.30 -14.15
CA GLY A 128 16.86 2.96 -14.73
C GLY A 128 17.81 2.02 -14.02
N VAL A 129 18.92 2.54 -13.48
CA VAL A 129 19.87 1.77 -12.67
C VAL A 129 19.34 1.63 -11.25
N LYS A 130 18.82 2.72 -10.66
CA LYS A 130 18.31 2.74 -9.28
C LYS A 130 17.14 1.78 -9.05
N TYR A 131 16.25 1.64 -10.04
CA TYR A 131 15.05 0.81 -9.92
C TYR A 131 15.05 -0.38 -10.88
N ALA A 132 16.22 -0.83 -11.35
CA ALA A 132 16.35 -1.86 -12.39
C ALA A 132 15.50 -3.11 -12.11
N ASP A 133 15.58 -3.65 -10.89
CA ASP A 133 14.85 -4.87 -10.50
C ASP A 133 13.33 -4.66 -10.50
N TRP A 134 12.87 -3.51 -10.02
CA TRP A 134 11.44 -3.17 -9.98
C TRP A 134 10.88 -2.89 -11.37
N ILE A 135 11.67 -2.25 -12.24
CA ILE A 135 11.32 -2.05 -13.65
C ILE A 135 11.23 -3.41 -14.36
N ALA A 136 12.16 -4.32 -14.11
CA ALA A 136 12.13 -5.67 -14.68
C ALA A 136 10.90 -6.46 -14.21
N GLU A 137 10.52 -6.33 -12.94
CA GLU A 137 9.30 -6.94 -12.39
C GLU A 137 8.03 -6.43 -13.08
N LEU A 138 7.88 -5.12 -13.22
CA LEU A 138 6.74 -4.52 -13.91
C LEU A 138 6.69 -4.90 -15.40
N ARG A 139 7.83 -4.98 -16.07
CA ARG A 139 7.88 -5.43 -17.48
C ARG A 139 7.49 -6.90 -17.62
N ARG A 140 7.89 -7.76 -16.68
CA ARG A 140 7.49 -9.17 -16.65
C ARG A 140 5.98 -9.34 -16.48
N SER A 141 5.30 -8.41 -15.78
CA SER A 141 3.84 -8.40 -15.68
C SER A 141 3.13 -7.75 -16.88
N GLY A 142 3.87 -7.37 -17.93
CA GLY A 142 3.31 -6.73 -19.13
C GLY A 142 3.03 -5.23 -18.97
N THR A 143 3.48 -4.62 -17.88
CA THR A 143 3.29 -3.19 -17.62
C THR A 143 4.25 -2.36 -18.45
N LYS A 144 3.70 -1.41 -19.22
CA LYS A 144 4.49 -0.42 -19.98
C LYS A 144 5.02 0.63 -19.00
N ILE A 145 6.35 0.81 -18.96
CA ILE A 145 7.02 1.78 -18.10
C ILE A 145 8.14 2.49 -18.87
N SER A 146 8.18 3.82 -18.74
CA SER A 146 9.16 4.68 -19.42
C SER A 146 10.31 4.99 -18.47
N THR A 147 11.39 4.22 -18.55
CA THR A 147 12.50 4.26 -17.59
C THR A 147 13.12 5.65 -17.42
N ASP A 148 13.24 6.40 -18.51
CA ASP A 148 13.79 7.77 -18.57
C ASP A 148 12.87 8.82 -17.94
N LYS A 149 11.59 8.48 -17.72
CA LYS A 149 10.58 9.38 -17.14
C LYS A 149 10.30 9.10 -15.67
N ILE A 150 10.91 8.07 -15.08
CA ILE A 150 10.68 7.71 -13.68
C ILE A 150 11.25 8.80 -12.76
N VAL A 151 10.38 9.36 -11.93
CA VAL A 151 10.76 10.32 -10.89
C VAL A 151 11.04 9.59 -9.59
N ARG A 152 10.12 8.71 -9.17
CA ARG A 152 10.23 7.88 -7.96
C ARG A 152 9.46 6.58 -8.14
N MET A 153 9.96 5.52 -7.52
CA MET A 153 9.23 4.27 -7.32
C MET A 153 9.23 3.93 -5.84
N THR A 154 8.22 3.21 -5.38
CA THR A 154 8.25 2.58 -4.07
C THR A 154 7.50 1.25 -4.10
N ARG A 155 7.83 0.37 -3.16
CA ARG A 155 7.06 -0.82 -2.88
C ARG A 155 6.21 -0.56 -1.65
N LEU A 156 4.90 -0.62 -1.82
CA LEU A 156 3.96 -0.47 -0.72
C LEU A 156 4.11 -1.62 0.27
N ARG A 157 3.58 -1.44 1.48
CA ARG A 157 3.61 -2.48 2.52
C ARG A 157 3.05 -3.81 2.00
N ASN A 158 1.99 -3.79 1.21
CA ASN A 158 1.37 -4.97 0.59
C ASN A 158 2.20 -5.62 -0.55
N GLY A 159 3.44 -5.19 -0.79
CA GLY A 159 4.33 -5.73 -1.82
C GLY A 159 4.09 -5.17 -3.23
N ARG A 160 3.02 -4.40 -3.44
CA ARG A 160 2.69 -3.79 -4.73
C ARG A 160 3.66 -2.68 -5.08
N LEU A 161 4.21 -2.72 -6.29
CA LEU A 161 5.02 -1.65 -6.84
C LEU A 161 4.13 -0.51 -7.33
N VAL A 162 4.50 0.71 -6.96
CA VAL A 162 3.91 1.94 -7.50
C VAL A 162 5.01 2.88 -7.98
N TRP A 163 4.72 3.67 -9.00
CA TRP A 163 5.68 4.62 -9.55
C TRP A 163 5.05 5.92 -9.99
N LEU A 164 5.85 6.97 -9.89
CA LEU A 164 5.56 8.31 -10.37
C LEU A 164 6.50 8.60 -11.54
N GLU A 165 5.92 8.94 -12.69
CA GLU A 165 6.65 9.47 -13.84
C GLU A 165 6.48 10.99 -13.94
N THR A 166 7.31 11.64 -14.74
CA THR A 166 7.16 13.06 -15.08
C THR A 166 5.78 13.34 -15.66
N GLY A 167 5.25 12.43 -16.48
CA GLY A 167 3.88 12.48 -16.99
C GLY A 167 3.59 13.71 -17.87
N THR A 168 2.32 14.11 -17.87
CA THR A 168 1.77 15.23 -18.67
C THR A 168 0.82 16.06 -17.82
N LYS A 169 0.23 17.15 -18.33
CA LYS A 169 -0.80 17.90 -17.58
C LYS A 169 -2.00 17.06 -17.12
N ASN A 170 -2.20 15.86 -17.68
CA ASN A 170 -3.31 14.96 -17.37
C ASN A 170 -2.91 13.71 -16.55
N SER A 171 -1.61 13.43 -16.36
CA SER A 171 -1.18 12.34 -15.48
C SER A 171 0.23 12.51 -14.90
N GLY A 172 0.57 11.79 -13.83
CA GLY A 172 1.90 11.81 -13.24
C GLY A 172 2.22 13.13 -12.55
N LEU A 173 3.51 13.42 -12.39
CA LEU A 173 3.96 14.65 -11.72
C LEU A 173 3.50 15.91 -12.45
N GLY A 174 3.49 15.89 -13.79
CA GLY A 174 3.03 17.01 -14.62
C GLY A 174 1.58 17.39 -14.32
N HIS A 175 0.73 16.43 -13.98
CA HIS A 175 -0.63 16.70 -13.56
C HIS A 175 -0.61 17.40 -12.20
N VAL A 176 0.08 16.83 -11.20
CA VAL A 176 0.22 17.45 -9.86
C VAL A 176 0.75 18.89 -9.96
N MET A 177 1.60 19.17 -10.95
CA MET A 177 2.21 20.47 -11.19
C MET A 177 1.38 21.44 -12.06
N SER A 178 0.15 21.07 -12.43
CA SER A 178 -0.73 21.88 -13.29
C SER A 178 -1.91 22.49 -12.54
N ASP A 179 -2.58 23.46 -13.17
CA ASP A 179 -3.88 24.02 -12.75
C ASP A 179 -3.91 24.62 -11.34
N GLY A 180 -2.86 25.35 -10.95
CA GLY A 180 -2.83 26.04 -9.65
C GLY A 180 -2.62 25.12 -8.44
N ARG A 181 -2.43 23.81 -8.66
CA ARG A 181 -2.19 22.84 -7.58
C ARG A 181 -0.89 23.07 -6.83
N PRO A 182 0.25 23.40 -7.48
CA PRO A 182 1.47 23.77 -6.78
C PRO A 182 1.24 24.83 -5.71
N GLU A 183 0.51 25.89 -6.05
CA GLU A 183 0.21 27.02 -5.16
C GLU A 183 -0.68 26.58 -4.00
N GLN A 184 -1.62 25.65 -4.22
CA GLN A 184 -2.45 25.08 -3.15
C GLN A 184 -1.63 24.21 -2.19
N PHE A 185 -0.69 23.43 -2.71
CA PHE A 185 0.23 22.66 -1.87
C PHE A 185 1.13 23.57 -1.04
N GLU A 186 1.69 24.61 -1.67
CA GLU A 186 2.52 25.61 -0.99
C GLU A 186 1.74 26.33 0.12
N TYR A 187 0.49 26.73 -0.16
CA TYR A 187 -0.39 27.35 0.82
C TYR A 187 -0.64 26.44 2.04
N LEU A 188 -0.72 25.12 1.82
CA LEU A 188 -0.84 24.13 2.90
C LEU A 188 0.52 23.63 3.42
N GLY A 189 1.60 24.38 3.18
CA GLY A 189 2.91 24.12 3.75
C GLY A 189 3.68 22.99 3.09
N THR A 190 3.41 22.69 1.81
CA THR A 190 4.19 21.70 1.03
C THR A 190 4.82 22.37 -0.19
N PRO A 191 6.14 22.65 -0.17
CA PRO A 191 6.86 23.17 -1.33
C PRO A 191 6.83 22.19 -2.51
N ARG A 192 6.91 22.73 -3.74
CA ARG A 192 6.80 21.95 -4.99
C ARG A 192 7.83 20.82 -5.05
N GLU A 193 9.04 21.10 -4.60
CA GLU A 193 10.18 20.18 -4.61
C GLU A 193 9.95 18.97 -3.70
N GLN A 194 9.12 19.13 -2.67
CA GLN A 194 8.77 18.07 -1.73
C GLN A 194 7.62 17.19 -2.23
N LEU A 195 6.89 17.57 -3.28
CA LEU A 195 5.71 16.82 -3.73
C LEU A 195 6.00 15.36 -4.09
N PRO A 196 7.07 15.02 -4.85
CA PRO A 196 7.39 13.62 -5.08
C PRO A 196 7.67 12.86 -3.78
N ALA A 197 8.36 13.48 -2.82
CA ALA A 197 8.67 12.85 -1.53
C ALA A 197 7.42 12.66 -0.67
N LEU A 198 6.54 13.67 -0.61
CA LEU A 198 5.26 13.59 0.10
C LEU A 198 4.36 12.50 -0.48
N ILE A 199 4.24 12.41 -1.80
CA ILE A 199 3.42 11.37 -2.47
C ILE A 199 3.93 9.98 -2.10
N ILE A 200 5.24 9.76 -2.18
CA ILE A 200 5.85 8.46 -1.85
C ILE A 200 5.67 8.14 -0.36
N ALA A 201 5.95 9.09 0.53
CA ALA A 201 5.77 8.92 1.97
C ALA A 201 4.31 8.60 2.34
N ALA A 202 3.36 9.31 1.73
CA ALA A 202 1.94 9.08 1.94
C ALA A 202 1.51 7.65 1.55
N LEU A 203 2.03 7.13 0.43
CA LEU A 203 1.72 5.78 -0.03
C LEU A 203 2.45 4.70 0.79
N GLU A 204 3.69 4.94 1.20
CA GLU A 204 4.52 3.95 1.90
C GLU A 204 4.16 3.81 3.39
N ARG A 205 3.87 4.94 4.06
CA ARG A 205 3.63 4.98 5.50
C ARG A 205 2.44 5.83 5.96
N GLY A 206 1.78 6.53 5.05
CA GLY A 206 0.62 7.36 5.38
C GLY A 206 -0.57 6.52 5.83
N ARG A 207 -1.38 7.11 6.71
CA ARG A 207 -2.64 6.52 7.17
C ARG A 207 -3.79 7.03 6.29
N VAL A 208 -4.64 6.14 5.80
CA VAL A 208 -5.88 6.57 5.12
C VAL A 208 -6.83 7.16 6.16
N VAL A 209 -7.23 8.42 5.97
CA VAL A 209 -8.12 9.18 6.89
C VAL A 209 -9.49 9.50 6.29
N GLY A 210 -9.72 9.09 5.05
CA GLY A 210 -11.00 9.22 4.37
C GLY A 210 -10.85 9.21 2.86
N TYR A 211 -11.90 9.67 2.18
CA TYR A 211 -11.98 9.69 0.72
C TYR A 211 -12.44 11.04 0.19
N SER A 212 -11.84 11.46 -0.93
CA SER A 212 -12.16 12.69 -1.67
C SER A 212 -12.65 12.35 -3.08
N GLY A 213 -13.48 13.22 -3.66
CA GLY A 213 -14.16 12.91 -4.93
C GLY A 213 -14.94 11.60 -4.83
N ARG A 214 -15.09 10.83 -5.91
CA ARG A 214 -15.85 9.57 -5.86
C ARG A 214 -15.26 8.57 -4.85
N ASP A 215 -13.99 8.17 -5.05
CA ASP A 215 -13.36 7.07 -4.28
C ASP A 215 -11.87 7.27 -3.99
N ARG A 216 -11.33 8.50 -4.14
CA ARG A 216 -9.89 8.73 -4.03
C ARG A 216 -9.45 8.69 -2.56
N PRO A 217 -8.57 7.76 -2.14
CA PRO A 217 -8.10 7.72 -0.75
C PRO A 217 -7.32 8.99 -0.40
N VAL A 218 -7.59 9.51 0.80
CA VAL A 218 -6.85 10.61 1.42
C VAL A 218 -5.93 10.04 2.47
N TYR A 219 -4.64 10.30 2.32
CA TYR A 219 -3.60 9.88 3.23
C TYR A 219 -3.21 11.05 4.12
N GLU A 220 -3.00 10.77 5.41
CA GLU A 220 -2.33 11.67 6.34
C GLU A 220 -0.94 11.12 6.64
N VAL A 221 0.09 11.95 6.48
CA VAL A 221 1.48 11.57 6.72
C VAL A 221 2.26 12.77 7.24
N ASP A 222 3.27 12.51 8.07
CA ASP A 222 4.26 13.48 8.51
C ASP A 222 5.60 13.23 7.80
N ILE A 223 6.20 14.29 7.27
CA ILE A 223 7.51 14.29 6.60
C ILE A 223 8.56 15.12 7.34
N GLY A 224 8.28 15.55 8.58
CA GLY A 224 9.22 16.27 9.46
C GLY A 224 8.81 17.70 9.80
N ASP A 225 7.73 18.20 9.20
CA ASP A 225 7.22 19.57 9.35
C ASP A 225 5.69 19.58 9.64
N GLY A 226 5.23 18.52 10.28
CA GLY A 226 3.85 18.33 10.73
C GLY A 226 2.99 17.53 9.75
N PRO A 227 1.76 17.18 10.16
CA PRO A 227 0.89 16.35 9.35
C PRO A 227 0.48 17.09 8.06
N ARG A 228 0.45 16.35 6.95
CA ARG A 228 -0.13 16.77 5.68
C ARG A 228 -1.18 15.76 5.25
N ARG A 229 -2.27 16.23 4.63
CA ARG A 229 -3.24 15.37 3.97
C ARG A 229 -3.18 15.52 2.46
N ILE A 230 -3.17 14.37 1.78
CA ILE A 230 -3.05 14.30 0.32
C ILE A 230 -3.96 13.22 -0.24
N ALA A 231 -4.80 13.58 -1.20
CA ALA A 231 -5.62 12.65 -1.93
C ALA A 231 -4.85 12.14 -3.15
N ILE A 232 -4.60 10.83 -3.25
CA ILE A 232 -3.74 10.27 -4.30
C ILE A 232 -4.54 9.30 -5.19
N THR A 233 -4.39 9.44 -6.51
CA THR A 233 -4.92 8.48 -7.50
C THR A 233 -3.80 7.58 -7.98
N VAL A 234 -3.96 6.28 -7.75
CA VAL A 234 -3.09 5.25 -8.29
C VAL A 234 -3.94 4.38 -9.23
N SER A 235 -3.51 4.25 -10.48
CA SER A 235 -4.11 3.36 -11.47
C SER A 235 -3.95 1.89 -11.03
N SER A 236 -4.76 0.97 -11.56
CA SER A 236 -4.68 -0.46 -11.21
C SER A 236 -3.30 -1.06 -11.45
N ASN A 237 -2.61 -0.63 -12.51
CA ASN A 237 -1.25 -1.07 -12.81
C ASN A 237 -0.17 -0.56 -11.82
N GLY A 238 -0.48 0.39 -10.92
CA GLY A 238 0.49 0.97 -9.98
C GLY A 238 1.01 2.36 -10.38
N TYR A 239 0.63 2.88 -11.55
CA TYR A 239 1.00 4.22 -11.98
C TYR A 239 0.30 5.29 -11.15
N ILE A 240 1.06 6.23 -10.59
CA ILE A 240 0.53 7.37 -9.84
C ILE A 240 0.06 8.43 -10.84
N VAL A 241 -1.26 8.56 -10.96
CA VAL A 241 -1.90 9.45 -11.94
C VAL A 241 -1.95 10.89 -11.46
N GLY A 242 -2.15 11.12 -10.16
CA GLY A 242 -2.33 12.46 -9.65
C GLY A 242 -2.47 12.53 -8.14
N ALA A 243 -2.28 13.73 -7.61
CA ALA A 243 -2.39 14.03 -6.19
C ALA A 243 -2.96 15.44 -5.98
N HIS A 244 -3.72 15.60 -4.89
CA HIS A 244 -4.33 16.88 -4.51
C HIS A 244 -4.13 17.14 -3.02
N PRO A 245 -3.83 18.39 -2.63
CA PRO A 245 -3.75 18.76 -1.22
C PRO A 245 -5.14 18.73 -0.61
N ILE A 246 -5.23 18.34 0.66
CA ILE A 246 -6.48 18.34 1.43
C ILE A 246 -6.20 19.07 2.75
N PRO A 247 -6.96 20.12 3.11
CA PRO A 247 -6.86 20.77 4.41
C PRO A 247 -7.11 19.79 5.57
N LEU A 248 -6.42 19.99 6.70
CA LEU A 248 -6.53 19.11 7.87
C LEU A 248 -7.89 19.20 8.56
N ASP A 249 -8.55 20.35 8.45
CA ASP A 249 -9.89 20.63 8.98
C ASP A 249 -11.02 20.19 8.03
N GLN A 250 -10.70 19.84 6.77
CA GLN A 250 -11.70 19.37 5.83
C GLN A 250 -12.32 18.05 6.32
N VAL A 251 -13.66 18.05 6.43
CA VAL A 251 -14.43 16.85 6.75
C VAL A 251 -14.40 15.89 5.57
N LEU A 252 -13.96 14.66 5.83
CA LEU A 252 -13.81 13.61 4.82
C LEU A 252 -14.86 12.53 4.98
N ARG A 253 -15.22 11.90 3.86
CA ARG A 253 -16.03 10.69 3.88
C ARG A 253 -15.21 9.52 4.38
N GLN A 254 -15.79 8.74 5.29
CA GLN A 254 -15.12 7.56 5.88
C GLN A 254 -15.15 6.33 4.97
N HIS A 255 -16.07 6.29 4.01
CA HIS A 255 -16.24 5.16 3.10
C HIS A 255 -16.18 5.61 1.65
N ARG A 256 -15.74 4.68 0.79
CA ARG A 256 -15.89 4.77 -0.67
C ARG A 256 -17.36 4.86 -1.05
N ASP A 257 -17.67 5.56 -2.12
CA ASP A 257 -19.03 5.69 -2.60
C ASP A 257 -19.53 4.34 -3.13
N ARG A 258 -20.45 3.71 -2.41
CA ARG A 258 -21.17 2.52 -2.88
C ARG A 258 -22.30 2.95 -3.82
N SER A 259 -21.97 3.60 -4.92
CA SER A 259 -22.95 3.94 -5.95
C SER A 259 -23.39 2.67 -6.71
N LYS A 260 -24.65 2.32 -6.52
CA LYS A 260 -25.43 1.19 -7.02
C LYS A 260 -25.14 0.76 -8.48
N HIS A 261 -24.56 -0.43 -8.67
CA HIS A 261 -24.85 -1.29 -9.83
C HIS A 261 -25.99 -2.24 -9.48
N GLY A 262 -27.18 -1.68 -9.29
CA GLY A 262 -28.37 -2.41 -8.85
C GLY A 262 -29.63 -1.74 -9.36
N ARG A 263 -29.82 -1.79 -10.68
CA ARG A 263 -31.11 -1.84 -11.40
C ARG A 263 -30.81 -1.89 -12.90
N LEU A 264 -30.81 -3.10 -13.45
CA LEU A 264 -31.52 -3.42 -14.67
C LEU A 264 -32.37 -4.66 -14.36
#